data_AF-B2JYH3-F1
#
_entry.id   AF-B2JYH3-F1
#
_cell.length_a   1.000
_cell.length_b   1.000
_cell.length_c   1.000
_cell.angle_alpha   90.00
_cell.angle_beta   90.00
_cell.angle_gamma   90.00
#
_symmetry.space_group_name_H-M   'P 1'
#
loop_
_entity.id
_entity.type
_entity.pdbx_description
1 polymer ?
#
loop_
_entity_poly.entity_id
_entity_poly.type
_entity_poly.pdbx_seq_one_letter_code
_entity_poly.pdbx_strand_id
1 'polypeptide(L)'
;MRMLAEDVDGGWRISLADVERDGPYSRFAGMTRVSLVMQGAGVTLDEGTTRVELQPGRPSEYDGGTTWQATLRDGPVIKLNAMAARGRYHAHITLLYETTYVQAGCFVLVVTLCGSCIVSATDSGDAIVLDAAHVATRLADGPALEIAPSRDEDTGKVSNEAPTQAPAPYGALVIIEPVSRGWHAAHADSLPIRKACMKVMAAVKRVVDYNVKVRVKADQTGVDIGNVKMSMNPFDEIAIEAATRLKEASHASDVIAVTCGPTQSAETLRTALAIGADRALHIQTDVELQPLAVAKLLKAAVEREQPQLVILGKQAIDDDAGQTGQLLAALLDWPQATFASAIEIQGNTVTVTREVDGGFEVIELDLPAIVTTDLRLNEPRYVTLPSIMKAKKKPLDILTPAELGVDPAPRLKTLKVVEPAARKAGVRVPDVATLIDKLRNEAKVI
;
A
#
# COMPACT_ATOMS: atom_id res chain seq x y z
N MET A 1 -37.89 12.84 -8.54
CA MET A 1 -36.65 13.18 -7.79
C MET A 1 -36.89 13.03 -6.29
N ARG A 2 -36.16 12.12 -5.65
CA ARG A 2 -36.18 11.85 -4.21
C ARG A 2 -34.83 12.24 -3.62
N MET A 3 -34.82 13.15 -2.64
CA MET A 3 -33.59 13.52 -1.92
C MET A 3 -33.16 12.38 -0.99
N LEU A 4 -31.87 12.10 -0.93
CA LEU A 4 -31.29 11.10 -0.03
C LEU A 4 -30.49 11.74 1.11
N ALA A 5 -29.67 12.75 0.80
CA ALA A 5 -28.89 13.50 1.77
C ALA A 5 -28.49 14.87 1.20
N GLU A 6 -28.30 15.86 2.05
CA GLU A 6 -27.76 17.17 1.66
C GLU A 6 -26.97 17.81 2.79
N ASP A 7 -26.06 18.70 2.41
CA ASP A 7 -25.34 19.56 3.33
C ASP A 7 -26.25 20.67 3.85
N VAL A 8 -26.08 21.03 5.13
CA VAL A 8 -26.89 22.09 5.78
C VAL A 8 -26.67 23.45 5.09
N ASP A 9 -25.45 23.71 4.64
CA ASP A 9 -25.07 24.94 3.94
C ASP A 9 -25.28 24.87 2.42
N GLY A 10 -25.88 23.77 1.92
CA GLY A 10 -26.11 23.54 0.49
C GLY A 10 -24.82 23.29 -0.31
N GLY A 11 -23.71 22.95 0.34
CA GLY A 11 -22.42 22.67 -0.29
C GLY A 11 -22.41 21.40 -1.14
N TRP A 12 -23.29 20.44 -0.86
CA TRP A 12 -23.50 19.24 -1.67
C TRP A 12 -24.89 18.66 -1.45
N ARG A 13 -25.38 17.84 -2.38
CA ARG A 13 -26.63 17.07 -2.22
C ARG A 13 -26.63 15.80 -3.06
N ILE A 14 -27.29 14.76 -2.56
CA ILE A 14 -27.39 13.43 -3.16
C ILE A 14 -28.87 13.05 -3.30
N SER A 15 -29.24 12.57 -4.48
CA SER A 15 -30.64 12.34 -4.85
C SER A 15 -30.78 11.17 -5.83
N LEU A 16 -31.95 10.52 -5.82
CA LEU A 16 -32.41 9.70 -6.94
C LEU A 16 -33.28 10.57 -7.85
N ALA A 17 -32.97 10.60 -9.15
CA ALA A 17 -33.67 11.41 -10.12
C ALA A 17 -34.23 10.55 -11.25
N ASP A 18 -35.48 10.82 -11.60
CA ASP A 18 -36.22 10.18 -12.68
C ASP A 18 -36.15 11.07 -13.92
N VAL A 19 -35.81 10.49 -15.06
CA VAL A 19 -35.84 11.16 -16.37
C VAL A 19 -36.83 10.37 -17.23
N GLU A 20 -38.04 10.91 -17.35
CA GLU A 20 -39.16 10.22 -18.00
C GLU A 20 -39.33 10.58 -19.48
N ARG A 21 -38.78 11.72 -19.90
CA ARG A 21 -38.86 12.23 -21.27
C ARG A 21 -37.65 13.06 -21.63
N ASP A 22 -37.39 13.16 -22.93
CA ASP A 22 -36.41 14.08 -23.49
C ASP A 22 -36.76 15.51 -23.13
N GLY A 23 -35.75 16.34 -22.91
CA GLY A 23 -35.99 17.72 -22.50
C GLY A 23 -34.79 18.43 -21.89
N PRO A 24 -34.99 19.72 -21.56
CA PRO A 24 -33.97 20.50 -20.89
C PRO A 24 -33.64 19.89 -19.53
N TYR A 25 -32.35 19.78 -19.24
CA TYR A 25 -31.84 19.22 -18.01
C TYR A 25 -31.67 20.30 -16.94
N SER A 26 -31.87 19.95 -15.67
CA SER A 26 -31.80 20.91 -14.57
C SER A 26 -30.39 21.48 -14.39
N ARG A 27 -30.29 22.82 -14.38
CA ARG A 27 -29.06 23.59 -14.23
C ARG A 27 -28.80 23.97 -12.77
N PHE A 28 -27.57 23.75 -12.31
CA PHE A 28 -27.06 24.09 -10.98
C PHE A 28 -25.70 24.77 -11.13
N ALA A 29 -25.69 26.09 -11.25
CA ALA A 29 -24.47 26.86 -11.43
C ALA A 29 -23.49 26.65 -10.26
N GLY A 30 -22.19 26.53 -10.58
CA GLY A 30 -21.14 26.33 -9.57
C GLY A 30 -21.06 24.92 -8.98
N MET A 31 -21.85 23.96 -9.48
CA MET A 31 -21.85 22.58 -9.00
C MET A 31 -21.21 21.64 -10.03
N THR A 32 -20.41 20.69 -9.55
CA THR A 32 -20.03 19.49 -10.30
C THR A 32 -21.05 18.40 -10.03
N ARG A 33 -21.48 17.65 -11.06
CA ARG A 33 -22.45 16.54 -10.91
C ARG A 33 -21.78 15.23 -11.27
N VAL A 34 -21.99 14.21 -10.44
CA VAL A 34 -21.69 12.81 -10.77
C VAL A 34 -23.00 12.05 -10.79
N SER A 35 -23.28 11.37 -11.90
CA SER A 35 -24.49 10.54 -12.04
C SER A 35 -24.16 9.10 -12.37
N LEU A 36 -24.88 8.17 -11.74
CA LEU A 36 -24.87 6.75 -12.03
C LEU A 36 -26.29 6.33 -12.43
N VAL A 37 -26.44 5.78 -13.63
CA VAL A 37 -27.72 5.22 -14.09
C VAL A 37 -27.95 3.88 -13.39
N MET A 38 -29.00 3.82 -12.56
CA MET A 38 -29.37 2.67 -11.73
C MET A 38 -30.36 1.78 -12.47
N GLN A 39 -31.23 2.36 -13.29
CA GLN A 39 -32.25 1.66 -14.09
C GLN A 39 -32.50 2.40 -15.41
N GLY A 40 -32.75 1.64 -16.48
CA GLY A 40 -32.97 2.14 -17.85
C GLY A 40 -31.71 2.11 -18.72
N ALA A 41 -31.83 2.41 -20.02
CA ALA A 41 -30.72 2.26 -20.98
C ALA A 41 -29.72 3.44 -21.00
N GLY A 42 -30.00 4.49 -20.24
CA GLY A 42 -29.14 5.67 -20.11
C GLY A 42 -29.68 6.92 -20.79
N VAL A 43 -28.96 8.01 -20.58
CA VAL A 43 -29.31 9.36 -21.06
C VAL A 43 -28.09 9.98 -21.73
N THR A 44 -28.27 10.55 -22.90
CA THR A 44 -27.26 11.42 -23.53
C THR A 44 -27.57 12.86 -23.18
N LEU A 45 -26.57 13.60 -22.73
CA LEU A 45 -26.63 15.03 -22.44
C LEU A 45 -25.83 15.77 -23.51
N ASP A 46 -26.47 16.69 -24.23
CA ASP A 46 -25.86 17.49 -25.29
C ASP A 46 -25.90 18.98 -24.95
N GLU A 47 -24.78 19.69 -25.14
CA GLU A 47 -24.72 21.15 -25.19
C GLU A 47 -23.74 21.57 -26.30
N GLY A 48 -24.25 22.11 -27.40
CA GLY A 48 -23.42 22.51 -28.54
C GLY A 48 -22.64 21.33 -29.12
N THR A 49 -21.31 21.39 -29.06
CA THR A 49 -20.41 20.30 -29.50
C THR A 49 -20.04 19.32 -28.38
N THR A 50 -20.43 19.61 -27.14
CA THR A 50 -20.09 18.80 -25.97
C THR A 50 -21.18 17.77 -25.71
N ARG A 51 -20.78 16.52 -25.52
CA ARG A 51 -21.68 15.39 -25.25
C ARG A 51 -21.20 14.61 -24.02
N VAL A 52 -22.13 14.29 -23.14
CA VAL A 52 -21.90 13.38 -21.99
C VAL A 52 -22.87 12.22 -22.08
N GLU A 53 -22.35 11.00 -21.97
CA GLU A 53 -23.17 9.79 -22.00
C GLU A 53 -23.31 9.19 -20.61
N LEU A 54 -24.53 9.24 -20.06
CA LEU A 54 -24.85 8.58 -18.80
C LEU A 54 -25.26 7.14 -19.11
N GLN A 55 -24.29 6.22 -19.02
CA GLN A 55 -24.50 4.80 -19.31
C GLN A 55 -24.84 4.00 -18.03
N PRO A 56 -25.65 2.93 -18.13
CA PRO A 56 -25.91 2.02 -17.01
C PRO A 56 -24.62 1.46 -16.43
N GLY A 57 -24.52 1.43 -15.10
CA GLY A 57 -23.35 0.87 -14.42
C GLY A 57 -22.05 1.68 -14.55
N ARG A 58 -22.09 2.90 -15.12
CA ARG A 58 -20.91 3.76 -15.26
C ARG A 58 -21.17 5.16 -14.68
N PRO A 59 -20.56 5.50 -13.52
CA PRO A 59 -20.57 6.86 -13.01
C PRO A 59 -19.96 7.84 -14.02
N SER A 60 -20.63 8.97 -14.23
CA SER A 60 -20.20 10.00 -15.19
C SER A 60 -20.27 11.38 -14.54
N GLU A 61 -19.14 12.10 -14.60
CA GLU A 61 -19.01 13.47 -14.11
C GLU A 61 -19.27 14.49 -15.23
N TYR A 62 -19.96 15.58 -14.90
CA TYR A 62 -20.26 16.68 -15.82
C TYR A 62 -20.56 17.99 -15.09
N ASP A 63 -20.40 19.11 -15.79
CA ASP A 63 -20.72 20.44 -15.26
C ASP A 63 -22.22 20.58 -15.00
N GLY A 64 -22.61 20.86 -13.75
CA GLY A 64 -23.99 21.10 -13.39
C GLY A 64 -24.51 22.45 -13.84
N GLY A 65 -23.63 23.42 -14.06
CA GLY A 65 -23.94 24.76 -14.52
C GLY A 65 -24.21 24.86 -16.02
N THR A 66 -23.99 23.78 -16.77
CA THR A 66 -24.25 23.68 -18.20
C THR A 66 -25.75 23.47 -18.51
N THR A 67 -26.20 24.03 -19.63
CA THR A 67 -27.56 23.92 -20.15
C THR A 67 -27.72 22.66 -21.01
N TRP A 68 -27.61 21.49 -20.37
CA TRP A 68 -27.73 20.21 -21.06
C TRP A 68 -29.14 19.99 -21.63
N GLN A 69 -29.20 19.47 -22.85
CA GLN A 69 -30.40 18.84 -23.40
C GLN A 69 -30.28 17.32 -23.19
N ALA A 70 -31.23 16.72 -22.48
CA ALA A 70 -31.25 15.28 -22.25
C ALA A 70 -32.07 14.56 -23.32
N THR A 71 -31.49 13.47 -23.84
CA THR A 71 -32.13 12.53 -24.75
C THR A 71 -32.04 11.13 -24.16
N LEU A 72 -33.17 10.48 -23.92
CA LEU A 72 -33.26 9.11 -23.44
C LEU A 72 -32.85 8.14 -24.55
N ARG A 73 -32.06 7.12 -24.20
CA ARG A 73 -31.65 6.10 -25.18
C ARG A 73 -32.75 5.09 -25.46
N ASP A 74 -33.35 4.56 -24.39
CA ASP A 74 -34.46 3.60 -24.46
C ASP A 74 -35.20 3.58 -23.12
N GLY A 75 -36.38 4.20 -23.12
CA GLY A 75 -37.29 4.28 -21.97
C GLY A 75 -36.85 5.23 -20.84
N PRO A 76 -37.65 5.32 -19.77
CA PRO A 76 -37.36 6.16 -18.61
C PRO A 76 -36.14 5.65 -17.84
N VAL A 77 -35.40 6.60 -17.23
CA VAL A 77 -34.16 6.31 -16.49
C VAL A 77 -34.27 6.79 -15.05
N ILE A 78 -33.86 5.93 -14.10
CA ILE A 78 -33.63 6.30 -12.70
C ILE A 78 -32.12 6.37 -12.48
N LYS A 79 -31.65 7.47 -11.90
CA LYS A 79 -30.23 7.66 -11.62
C LYS A 79 -29.94 8.21 -10.24
N LEU A 80 -28.87 7.71 -9.65
CA LEU A 80 -28.24 8.28 -8.47
C LEU A 80 -27.40 9.48 -8.90
N ASN A 81 -27.61 10.61 -8.25
CA ASN A 81 -27.04 11.89 -8.65
C ASN A 81 -26.50 12.61 -7.42
N ALA A 82 -25.19 12.74 -7.36
CA ALA A 82 -24.44 13.49 -6.36
C ALA A 82 -23.98 14.82 -6.97
N MET A 83 -24.14 15.91 -6.23
CA MET A 83 -23.74 17.25 -6.66
C MET A 83 -22.95 17.91 -5.56
N ALA A 84 -21.84 18.55 -5.93
CA ALA A 84 -20.94 19.19 -4.99
C ALA A 84 -20.50 20.57 -5.51
N ALA A 85 -20.42 21.53 -4.60
CA ALA A 85 -19.98 22.89 -4.90
C ALA A 85 -18.51 22.87 -5.30
N ARG A 86 -18.23 23.33 -6.53
CA ARG A 86 -16.90 23.31 -7.13
C ARG A 86 -15.92 24.09 -6.25
N GLY A 87 -14.79 23.47 -5.92
CA GLY A 87 -13.76 24.07 -5.07
C GLY A 87 -14.06 24.07 -3.57
N ARG A 88 -15.21 23.54 -3.13
CA ARG A 88 -15.50 23.28 -1.71
C ARG A 88 -15.55 21.79 -1.40
N TYR A 89 -16.13 20.99 -2.28
CA TYR A 89 -16.23 19.54 -2.11
C TYR A 89 -15.99 18.80 -3.42
N HIS A 90 -15.51 17.56 -3.33
CA HIS A 90 -15.55 16.57 -4.42
C HIS A 90 -16.58 15.50 -4.09
N ALA A 91 -17.32 15.07 -5.12
CA ALA A 91 -18.28 13.97 -5.01
C ALA A 91 -17.82 12.80 -5.86
N HIS A 92 -17.81 11.61 -5.30
CA HIS A 92 -17.46 10.37 -6.00
C HIS A 92 -18.62 9.38 -5.90
N ILE A 93 -18.91 8.66 -6.98
CA ILE A 93 -19.84 7.54 -6.99
C ILE A 93 -19.09 6.30 -7.48
N THR A 94 -19.12 5.22 -6.72
CA THR A 94 -18.43 3.97 -7.02
C THR A 94 -19.38 2.79 -6.88
N LEU A 95 -19.33 1.85 -7.81
CA LEU A 95 -20.04 0.57 -7.69
C LEU A 95 -19.26 -0.39 -6.82
N LEU A 96 -19.94 -1.07 -5.91
CA LEU A 96 -19.38 -2.00 -4.96
C LEU A 96 -19.55 -3.44 -5.47
N TYR A 97 -18.43 -4.12 -5.69
CA TYR A 97 -18.37 -5.53 -6.09
C TYR A 97 -17.73 -6.41 -5.02
N GLU A 98 -16.82 -5.83 -4.23
CA GLU A 98 -16.07 -6.49 -3.16
C GLU A 98 -16.11 -5.63 -1.89
N THR A 99 -15.55 -6.14 -0.79
CA THR A 99 -15.41 -5.38 0.44
C THR A 99 -14.61 -4.10 0.21
N THR A 100 -15.15 -2.96 0.66
CA THR A 100 -14.61 -1.62 0.44
C THR A 100 -14.40 -0.90 1.77
N TYR A 101 -13.22 -0.31 1.94
CA TYR A 101 -12.88 0.48 3.12
C TYR A 101 -12.93 1.97 2.81
N VAL A 102 -13.57 2.75 3.69
CA VAL A 102 -13.69 4.20 3.58
C VAL A 102 -13.04 4.85 4.80
N GLN A 103 -12.15 5.81 4.56
CA GLN A 103 -11.45 6.54 5.63
C GLN A 103 -12.40 7.47 6.41
N ALA A 104 -12.02 7.80 7.64
CA ALA A 104 -12.67 8.86 8.42
C ALA A 104 -12.48 10.23 7.73
N GLY A 105 -13.34 11.22 8.03
CA GLY A 105 -13.21 12.57 7.48
C GLY A 105 -14.08 12.90 6.28
N CYS A 106 -14.88 11.95 5.78
CA CYS A 106 -15.72 12.12 4.58
C CYS A 106 -17.20 11.82 4.88
N PHE A 107 -18.12 12.50 4.20
CA PHE A 107 -19.52 12.10 4.22
C PHE A 107 -19.69 10.87 3.32
N VAL A 108 -20.38 9.86 3.83
CA VAL A 108 -20.55 8.58 3.13
C VAL A 108 -22.03 8.26 3.00
N LEU A 109 -22.45 7.84 1.81
CA LEU A 109 -23.77 7.30 1.57
C LEU A 109 -23.66 5.98 0.80
N VAL A 110 -24.23 4.91 1.33
CA VAL A 110 -24.25 3.58 0.71
C VAL A 110 -25.67 3.29 0.25
N VAL A 111 -25.86 2.91 -1.02
CA VAL A 111 -27.14 2.46 -1.60
C VAL A 111 -26.99 1.00 -2.02
N THR A 112 -27.81 0.09 -1.50
CA THR A 112 -27.80 -1.31 -1.97
C THR A 112 -28.51 -1.44 -3.32
N LEU A 113 -27.89 -2.18 -4.24
CA LEU A 113 -28.36 -2.39 -5.62
C LEU A 113 -28.98 -3.77 -5.80
N CYS A 114 -28.30 -4.80 -5.32
CA CYS A 114 -28.80 -6.16 -5.28
C CYS A 114 -28.28 -6.87 -4.03
N GLY A 115 -29.17 -7.58 -3.31
CA GLY A 115 -28.83 -8.25 -2.06
C GLY A 115 -28.72 -7.28 -0.86
N SER A 116 -28.10 -7.76 0.21
CA SER A 116 -27.80 -6.99 1.42
C SER A 116 -26.30 -6.74 1.56
N CYS A 117 -25.92 -5.67 2.25
CA CYS A 117 -24.53 -5.39 2.61
C CYS A 117 -24.39 -5.10 4.09
N ILE A 118 -23.21 -5.37 4.64
CA ILE A 118 -22.85 -5.07 6.02
C ILE A 118 -21.96 -3.83 6.02
N VAL A 119 -22.33 -2.82 6.80
CA VAL A 119 -21.54 -1.62 7.02
C VAL A 119 -21.05 -1.63 8.46
N SER A 120 -19.75 -1.75 8.65
CA SER A 120 -19.11 -1.88 9.96
C SER A 120 -18.21 -0.67 10.27
N ALA A 121 -18.32 -0.14 11.48
CA ALA A 121 -17.34 0.82 12.00
C ALA A 121 -16.08 0.06 12.46
N THR A 122 -14.93 0.47 11.94
CA THR A 122 -13.65 -0.25 12.14
C THR A 122 -13.10 -0.18 13.57
N ASP A 123 -13.56 0.79 14.37
CA ASP A 123 -13.09 1.07 15.73
C ASP A 123 -14.00 0.50 16.82
N SER A 124 -15.33 0.53 16.64
CA SER A 124 -16.28 0.00 17.62
C SER A 124 -16.73 -1.44 17.33
N GLY A 125 -16.55 -1.92 16.09
CA GLY A 125 -17.09 -3.20 15.64
C GLY A 125 -18.60 -3.20 15.45
N ASP A 126 -19.27 -2.04 15.58
CA ASP A 126 -20.70 -1.91 15.31
C ASP A 126 -20.95 -2.14 13.83
N ALA A 127 -21.82 -3.09 13.52
CA ALA A 127 -22.19 -3.46 12.16
C ALA A 127 -23.70 -3.25 11.94
N ILE A 128 -24.04 -2.64 10.81
CA ILE A 128 -25.41 -2.47 10.35
C ILE A 128 -25.58 -3.30 9.08
N VAL A 129 -26.56 -4.20 9.08
CA VAL A 129 -26.99 -4.90 7.88
C VAL A 129 -27.98 -4.01 7.14
N LEU A 130 -27.66 -3.70 5.89
CA LEU A 130 -28.54 -2.98 4.97
C LEU A 130 -29.16 -3.97 4.00
N ASP A 131 -30.48 -4.09 4.04
CA ASP A 131 -31.24 -4.89 3.09
C ASP A 131 -31.25 -4.25 1.69
N ALA A 132 -31.76 -4.98 0.70
CA ALA A 132 -31.88 -4.48 -0.66
C ALA A 132 -32.68 -3.16 -0.73
N ALA A 133 -32.23 -2.24 -1.59
CA ALA A 133 -32.79 -0.90 -1.79
C ALA A 133 -32.80 0.02 -0.55
N HIS A 134 -31.92 -0.22 0.44
CA HIS A 134 -31.74 0.64 1.61
C HIS A 134 -30.56 1.60 1.44
N VAL A 135 -30.59 2.67 2.25
CA VAL A 135 -29.55 3.71 2.29
C VAL A 135 -29.01 3.84 3.70
N ALA A 136 -27.68 3.83 3.85
CA ALA A 136 -27.01 4.28 5.07
C ALA A 136 -26.24 5.56 4.81
N THR A 137 -26.18 6.43 5.82
CA THR A 137 -25.42 7.68 5.76
C THR A 137 -24.54 7.83 6.99
N ARG A 138 -23.37 8.44 6.81
CA ARG A 138 -22.45 8.79 7.92
C ARG A 138 -21.87 10.19 7.70
N LEU A 139 -21.82 10.95 8.79
CA LEU A 139 -21.21 12.28 8.84
C LEU A 139 -19.67 12.19 8.82
N ALA A 140 -19.03 13.27 8.38
CA ALA A 140 -17.60 13.33 8.11
C ALA A 140 -16.71 13.12 9.36
N ASP A 141 -17.23 13.35 10.56
CA ASP A 141 -16.52 13.17 11.83
C ASP A 141 -16.53 11.71 12.34
N GLY A 142 -17.14 10.79 11.60
CA GLY A 142 -17.20 9.38 11.96
C GLY A 142 -15.91 8.59 11.67
N PRO A 143 -15.67 7.48 12.40
CA PRO A 143 -14.54 6.57 12.16
C PRO A 143 -14.61 5.88 10.79
N ALA A 144 -13.50 5.26 10.39
CA ALA A 144 -13.41 4.54 9.13
C ALA A 144 -14.42 3.39 9.06
N LEU A 145 -14.91 3.12 7.84
CA LEU A 145 -15.94 2.13 7.55
C LEU A 145 -15.39 0.98 6.73
N GLU A 146 -15.89 -0.21 7.01
CA GLU A 146 -15.81 -1.38 6.15
C GLU A 146 -17.21 -1.68 5.59
N ILE A 147 -17.34 -1.80 4.27
CA ILE A 147 -18.58 -2.13 3.59
C ILE A 147 -18.37 -3.45 2.86
N ALA A 148 -19.11 -4.49 3.23
CA ALA A 148 -18.97 -5.83 2.67
C ALA A 148 -20.30 -6.36 2.13
N PRO A 149 -20.30 -7.23 1.09
CA PRO A 149 -21.50 -7.97 0.73
C PRO A 149 -21.90 -8.90 1.89
N SER A 150 -23.19 -8.97 2.19
CA SER A 150 -23.72 -9.93 3.17
C SER A 150 -23.58 -11.34 2.61
N ARG A 151 -23.15 -12.32 3.42
CA ARG A 151 -23.14 -13.73 3.02
C ARG A 151 -24.43 -14.42 3.45
N ASP A 152 -24.79 -15.52 2.78
CA ASP A 152 -25.99 -16.32 3.09
C ASP A 152 -26.08 -16.78 4.56
N GLU A 153 -24.92 -16.98 5.21
CA GLU A 153 -24.81 -17.28 6.64
C GLU A 153 -25.25 -16.12 7.54
N ASP A 154 -25.10 -14.87 7.10
CA ASP A 154 -25.42 -13.66 7.87
C ASP A 154 -26.91 -13.28 7.82
N THR A 155 -27.67 -13.83 6.85
CA THR A 155 -29.10 -13.54 6.64
C THR A 155 -30.02 -14.74 6.90
N GLY A 156 -29.45 -15.91 7.22
CA GLY A 156 -30.21 -17.14 7.50
C GLY A 156 -30.93 -17.75 6.30
N LYS A 157 -30.57 -17.37 5.06
CA LYS A 157 -31.13 -17.95 3.83
C LYS A 157 -30.04 -18.65 3.05
N VAL A 158 -30.17 -19.96 2.89
CA VAL A 158 -29.29 -20.78 2.05
C VAL A 158 -29.78 -20.69 0.60
N SER A 159 -29.02 -20.06 -0.28
CA SER A 159 -29.26 -20.13 -1.72
C SER A 159 -28.20 -21.03 -2.38
N ASN A 160 -28.67 -21.97 -3.20
CA ASN A 160 -27.88 -23.07 -3.74
C ASN A 160 -27.83 -22.94 -5.27
N GLU A 161 -27.23 -21.86 -5.78
CA GLU A 161 -26.98 -21.69 -7.22
C GLU A 161 -25.61 -21.08 -7.48
N ALA A 162 -24.86 -21.69 -8.41
CA ALA A 162 -23.55 -21.23 -8.84
C ALA A 162 -23.70 -20.09 -9.87
N PRO A 163 -23.10 -18.90 -9.68
CA PRO A 163 -23.22 -17.81 -10.64
C PRO A 163 -22.25 -18.04 -11.81
N THR A 164 -22.81 -18.14 -13.01
CA THR A 164 -22.11 -18.27 -14.30
C THR A 164 -22.01 -16.93 -15.06
N GLN A 165 -22.19 -15.80 -14.37
CA GLN A 165 -22.02 -14.44 -14.92
C GLN A 165 -21.06 -13.61 -14.06
N ALA A 166 -20.46 -12.58 -14.66
CA ALA A 166 -19.64 -11.59 -13.96
C ALA A 166 -20.43 -11.02 -12.76
N PRO A 167 -19.80 -10.83 -11.59
CA PRO A 167 -20.52 -10.44 -10.38
C PRO A 167 -21.23 -9.11 -10.58
N ALA A 168 -22.55 -9.08 -10.36
CA ALA A 168 -23.31 -7.83 -10.32
C ALA A 168 -22.87 -7.01 -9.09
N PRO A 169 -22.83 -5.66 -9.18
CA PRO A 169 -22.47 -4.85 -8.04
C PRO A 169 -23.54 -4.93 -6.95
N TYR A 170 -23.15 -5.25 -5.71
CA TYR A 170 -24.09 -5.35 -4.59
C TYR A 170 -24.59 -3.98 -4.11
N GLY A 171 -23.85 -2.90 -4.38
CA GLY A 171 -24.24 -1.55 -3.98
C GLY A 171 -23.55 -0.44 -4.77
N ALA A 172 -23.93 0.80 -4.48
CA ALA A 172 -23.29 2.01 -4.92
C ALA A 172 -22.89 2.85 -3.69
N LEU A 173 -21.64 3.28 -3.65
CA LEU A 173 -21.07 4.12 -2.62
C LEU A 173 -20.92 5.55 -3.15
N VAL A 174 -21.44 6.51 -2.41
CA VAL A 174 -21.24 7.94 -2.65
C VAL A 174 -20.36 8.49 -1.54
N ILE A 175 -19.29 9.19 -1.91
CA ILE A 175 -18.39 9.88 -0.98
C ILE A 175 -18.41 11.37 -1.31
N ILE A 176 -18.58 12.21 -0.29
CA ILE A 176 -18.34 13.65 -0.39
C ILE A 176 -17.17 14.03 0.51
N GLU A 177 -16.14 14.63 -0.09
CA GLU A 177 -14.90 15.04 0.60
C GLU A 177 -14.66 16.55 0.44
N PRO A 178 -14.17 17.26 1.48
CA PRO A 178 -13.85 18.68 1.38
C PRO A 178 -12.56 18.92 0.58
N VAL A 179 -12.57 19.94 -0.26
CA VAL A 179 -11.36 20.45 -0.94
C VAL A 179 -10.58 21.27 0.10
N SER A 180 -9.59 20.68 0.77
CA SER A 180 -8.82 21.38 1.81
C SER A 180 -8.07 22.60 1.23
N ARG A 181 -7.98 23.68 2.01
CA ARG A 181 -7.35 24.96 1.61
C ARG A 181 -5.86 24.76 1.33
N GLY A 182 -5.50 24.62 0.06
CA GLY A 182 -4.10 24.69 -0.38
C GLY A 182 -3.78 23.82 -1.58
N TRP A 183 -4.46 24.03 -2.72
CA TRP A 183 -3.95 23.52 -3.99
C TRP A 183 -4.35 24.44 -5.15
N HIS A 184 -3.33 24.96 -5.84
CA HIS A 184 -3.49 25.75 -7.05
C HIS A 184 -3.90 24.84 -8.21
N ALA A 185 -4.89 25.31 -8.98
CA ALA A 185 -5.39 24.66 -10.18
C ALA A 185 -4.28 24.47 -11.22
N ALA A 186 -3.92 23.21 -11.49
CA ALA A 186 -3.34 22.80 -12.75
C ALA A 186 -3.75 21.36 -13.06
N HIS A 187 -4.47 21.22 -14.17
CA HIS A 187 -4.63 19.99 -14.97
C HIS A 187 -5.84 19.11 -14.62
N ALA A 188 -7.02 19.70 -14.84
CA ALA A 188 -8.15 18.96 -15.39
C ALA A 188 -7.83 18.64 -16.86
N ASP A 189 -7.42 17.41 -17.15
CA ASP A 189 -7.69 16.76 -18.43
C ASP A 189 -7.42 15.25 -18.32
N SER A 190 -8.50 14.47 -18.44
CA SER A 190 -8.58 13.04 -18.73
C SER A 190 -7.73 12.06 -17.89
N LEU A 191 -8.40 11.20 -17.11
CA LEU A 191 -8.22 9.74 -17.04
C LEU A 191 -9.07 9.16 -15.88
N PRO A 192 -9.51 7.88 -15.96
CA PRO A 192 -10.43 7.27 -14.99
C PRO A 192 -9.76 7.11 -13.61
N ILE A 193 -10.46 7.43 -12.52
CA ILE A 193 -10.03 7.12 -11.15
C ILE A 193 -10.02 5.60 -10.97
N ARG A 194 -8.95 4.95 -11.43
CA ARG A 194 -8.39 3.84 -10.66
C ARG A 194 -7.66 4.52 -9.52
N LYS A 195 -8.09 4.30 -8.27
CA LYS A 195 -7.20 4.51 -7.12
C LYS A 195 -5.94 3.73 -7.47
N ALA A 196 -4.84 4.40 -7.78
CA ALA A 196 -3.58 3.74 -8.11
C ALA A 196 -3.05 3.14 -6.81
N CYS A 197 -3.61 2.01 -6.39
CA CYS A 197 -2.96 1.20 -5.39
C CYS A 197 -1.67 0.69 -6.05
N MET A 198 -0.54 1.13 -5.52
CA MET A 198 0.75 0.74 -6.07
C MET A 198 1.07 -0.72 -5.70
N LYS A 199 1.93 -1.33 -6.52
CA LYS A 199 2.65 -2.53 -6.11
C LYS A 199 3.86 -2.11 -5.30
N VAL A 200 4.06 -2.73 -4.14
CA VAL A 200 5.22 -2.52 -3.28
C VAL A 200 6.05 -3.80 -3.28
N MET A 201 7.36 -3.66 -3.48
CA MET A 201 8.30 -4.76 -3.40
C MET A 201 9.14 -4.61 -2.12
N ALA A 202 9.20 -5.65 -1.29
CA ALA A 202 10.04 -5.69 -0.10
C ALA A 202 11.14 -6.74 -0.28
N ALA A 203 12.41 -6.32 -0.25
CA ALA A 203 13.54 -7.25 -0.32
C ALA A 203 13.86 -7.78 1.09
N VAL A 204 14.03 -9.11 1.20
CA VAL A 204 14.40 -9.78 2.45
C VAL A 204 15.60 -10.70 2.26
N LYS A 205 16.50 -10.74 3.24
CA LYS A 205 17.71 -11.57 3.26
C LYS A 205 17.66 -12.56 4.42
N ARG A 206 18.12 -13.78 4.14
CA ARG A 206 18.37 -14.82 5.14
C ARG A 206 19.77 -14.65 5.71
N VAL A 207 19.88 -14.43 7.01
CA VAL A 207 21.14 -14.18 7.72
C VAL A 207 21.24 -15.06 8.97
N VAL A 208 22.41 -15.09 9.61
CA VAL A 208 22.55 -15.72 10.93
C VAL A 208 21.74 -14.92 11.95
N ASP A 209 21.01 -15.59 12.83
CA ASP A 209 20.21 -14.94 13.86
C ASP A 209 21.08 -14.02 14.72
N TYR A 210 20.63 -12.78 14.95
CA TYR A 210 21.41 -11.75 15.63
C TYR A 210 21.77 -12.11 17.08
N ASN A 211 21.10 -13.09 17.69
CA ASN A 211 21.45 -13.60 19.02
C ASN A 211 22.58 -14.65 19.00
N VAL A 212 23.00 -15.12 17.82
CA VAL A 212 24.05 -16.12 17.68
C VAL A 212 25.40 -15.44 17.62
N LYS A 213 26.30 -15.84 18.53
CA LYS A 213 27.71 -15.47 18.44
C LYS A 213 28.40 -16.29 17.35
N VAL A 214 28.65 -15.66 16.22
CA VAL A 214 29.38 -16.24 15.09
C VAL A 214 30.84 -16.56 15.45
N ARG A 215 31.40 -17.57 14.79
CA ARG A 215 32.81 -17.97 14.91
C ARG A 215 33.47 -18.01 13.54
N VAL A 216 34.72 -17.60 13.47
CA VAL A 216 35.51 -17.71 12.24
C VAL A 216 35.93 -19.16 12.06
N LYS A 217 35.89 -19.66 10.81
CA LYS A 217 36.38 -21.00 10.48
C LYS A 217 37.87 -21.12 10.80
N ALA A 218 38.30 -22.33 11.17
CA ALA A 218 39.72 -22.61 11.44
C ALA A 218 40.63 -22.33 10.24
N ASP A 219 40.12 -22.50 9.03
CA ASP A 219 40.82 -22.22 7.76
C ASP A 219 40.78 -20.73 7.34
N GLN A 220 40.12 -19.87 8.12
CA GLN A 220 40.01 -18.42 7.89
C GLN A 220 39.37 -18.03 6.56
N THR A 221 38.61 -18.94 5.94
CA THR A 221 37.92 -18.69 4.67
C THR A 221 36.61 -17.92 4.85
N GLY A 222 36.06 -17.89 6.06
CA GLY A 222 34.77 -17.26 6.35
C GLY A 222 34.29 -17.54 7.77
N VAL A 223 32.99 -17.31 7.99
CA VAL A 223 32.29 -17.61 9.24
C VAL A 223 31.70 -19.02 9.17
N ASP A 224 31.71 -19.73 10.30
CA ASP A 224 31.05 -21.03 10.43
C ASP A 224 29.53 -20.85 10.62
N ILE A 225 28.78 -21.24 9.59
CA ILE A 225 27.32 -21.13 9.53
C ILE A 225 26.64 -22.50 9.42
N GLY A 226 27.36 -23.61 9.57
CA GLY A 226 26.84 -24.95 9.27
C GLY A 226 25.68 -25.40 10.17
N ASN A 227 25.73 -25.06 11.45
CA ASN A 227 24.77 -25.49 12.48
C ASN A 227 24.21 -24.32 13.30
N VAL A 228 24.20 -23.12 12.72
CA VAL A 228 23.66 -21.93 13.40
C VAL A 228 22.22 -21.68 13.00
N LYS A 229 21.46 -21.10 13.93
CA LYS A 229 20.10 -20.63 13.65
C LYS A 229 20.18 -19.48 12.66
N MET A 230 19.38 -19.56 11.60
CA MET A 230 19.25 -18.51 10.59
C MET A 230 17.88 -17.83 10.77
N SER A 231 17.78 -16.56 10.42
CA SER A 231 16.56 -15.77 10.52
C SER A 231 16.44 -14.78 9.36
N MET A 232 15.32 -14.05 9.31
CA MET A 232 15.24 -12.84 8.50
C MET A 232 16.20 -11.79 9.09
N ASN A 233 16.81 -10.99 8.23
CA ASN A 233 17.57 -9.82 8.66
C ASN A 233 16.63 -8.83 9.40
N PRO A 234 17.02 -8.32 10.58
CA PRO A 234 16.14 -7.46 11.37
C PRO A 234 15.64 -6.20 10.63
N PHE A 235 16.49 -5.57 9.81
CA PHE A 235 16.07 -4.42 9.00
C PHE A 235 15.04 -4.79 7.93
N ASP A 236 15.07 -6.03 7.44
CA ASP A 236 14.14 -6.50 6.43
C ASP A 236 12.78 -6.87 7.04
N GLU A 237 12.73 -7.27 8.32
CA GLU A 237 11.47 -7.41 9.08
C GLU A 237 10.73 -6.06 9.17
N ILE A 238 11.48 -4.97 9.38
CA ILE A 238 10.95 -3.61 9.38
C ILE A 238 10.45 -3.20 7.99
N ALA A 239 11.18 -3.58 6.94
CA ALA A 239 10.81 -3.30 5.55
C ALA A 239 9.50 -3.99 5.13
N ILE A 240 9.34 -5.27 5.47
CA ILE A 240 8.12 -6.01 5.15
C ILE A 240 6.93 -5.55 5.99
N GLU A 241 7.13 -5.17 7.25
CA GLU A 241 6.10 -4.57 8.09
C GLU A 241 5.64 -3.23 7.49
N ALA A 242 6.57 -2.36 7.08
CA ALA A 242 6.24 -1.09 6.43
C ALA A 242 5.42 -1.30 5.16
N ALA A 243 5.84 -2.22 4.28
CA ALA A 243 5.09 -2.56 3.07
C ALA A 243 3.67 -3.08 3.38
N THR A 244 3.54 -3.90 4.43
CA THR A 244 2.25 -4.43 4.90
C THR A 244 1.35 -3.32 5.43
N ARG A 245 1.88 -2.40 6.23
CA ARG A 245 1.13 -1.24 6.74
C ARG A 245 0.66 -0.32 5.62
N LEU A 246 1.48 -0.10 4.59
CA LEU A 246 1.06 0.66 3.40
C LEU A 246 -0.12 0.00 2.68
N LYS A 247 -0.15 -1.33 2.64
CA LYS A 247 -1.29 -2.08 2.11
C LYS A 247 -2.53 -1.96 3.00
N GLU A 248 -2.38 -2.10 4.31
CA GLU A 248 -3.49 -1.94 5.28
C GLU A 248 -4.08 -0.53 5.24
N ALA A 249 -3.24 0.48 5.04
CA ALA A 249 -3.64 1.87 4.81
C ALA A 249 -4.18 2.14 3.39
N SER A 250 -4.36 1.10 2.56
CA SER A 250 -4.86 1.19 1.18
C SER A 250 -4.02 2.06 0.24
N HIS A 251 -2.72 2.22 0.52
CA HIS A 251 -1.76 2.83 -0.41
C HIS A 251 -1.16 1.80 -1.36
N ALA A 252 -1.12 0.51 -0.97
CA ALA A 252 -0.64 -0.58 -1.81
C ALA A 252 -1.74 -1.63 -2.07
N SER A 253 -1.75 -2.24 -3.26
CA SER A 253 -2.68 -3.35 -3.58
C SER A 253 -2.01 -4.72 -3.52
N ASP A 254 -0.70 -4.77 -3.72
CA ASP A 254 0.08 -6.00 -3.83
C ASP A 254 1.43 -5.78 -3.16
N VAL A 255 1.75 -6.62 -2.18
CA VAL A 255 3.06 -6.63 -1.52
C VAL A 255 3.84 -7.88 -1.94
N ILE A 256 4.94 -7.66 -2.63
CA ILE A 256 5.80 -8.72 -3.18
C ILE A 256 7.05 -8.83 -2.32
N ALA A 257 7.22 -9.96 -1.62
CA ALA A 257 8.47 -10.25 -0.92
C ALA A 257 9.48 -10.88 -1.89
N VAL A 258 10.72 -10.36 -1.95
CA VAL A 258 11.76 -10.88 -2.84
C VAL A 258 13.00 -11.28 -2.06
N THR A 259 13.59 -12.42 -2.37
CA THR A 259 14.90 -12.83 -1.83
C THR A 259 15.81 -13.37 -2.92
N CYS A 260 17.11 -13.18 -2.75
CA CYS A 260 18.14 -13.78 -3.61
C CYS A 260 19.05 -14.66 -2.74
N GLY A 261 19.22 -15.93 -3.11
CA GLY A 261 20.07 -16.84 -2.34
C GLY A 261 19.69 -18.30 -2.49
N PRO A 262 20.24 -19.19 -1.64
CA PRO A 262 20.10 -20.63 -1.79
C PRO A 262 18.67 -21.08 -1.47
N THR A 263 18.35 -22.34 -1.76
CA THR A 263 17.02 -22.95 -1.54
C THR A 263 16.45 -22.69 -0.15
N GLN A 264 17.29 -22.67 0.89
CA GLN A 264 16.88 -22.44 2.28
C GLN A 264 16.32 -21.02 2.52
N SER A 265 16.57 -20.06 1.62
CA SER A 265 16.02 -18.70 1.70
C SER A 265 14.50 -18.66 1.50
N ALA A 266 13.92 -19.72 0.94
CA ALA A 266 12.47 -19.86 0.85
C ALA A 266 11.77 -19.83 2.22
N GLU A 267 12.43 -20.29 3.30
CA GLU A 267 11.90 -20.20 4.67
C GLU A 267 11.69 -18.73 5.09
N THR A 268 12.67 -17.87 4.81
CA THR A 268 12.58 -16.43 5.09
C THR A 268 11.44 -15.77 4.32
N LEU A 269 11.20 -16.18 3.07
CA LEU A 269 10.03 -15.71 2.30
C LEU A 269 8.71 -16.19 2.92
N ARG A 270 8.65 -17.41 3.45
CA ARG A 270 7.44 -17.88 4.17
C ARG A 270 7.15 -17.02 5.40
N THR A 271 8.18 -16.57 6.11
CA THR A 271 8.01 -15.61 7.21
C THR A 271 7.48 -14.26 6.69
N ALA A 272 8.03 -13.72 5.60
CA ALA A 272 7.54 -12.47 5.00
C ALA A 272 6.07 -12.56 4.55
N LEU A 273 5.69 -13.68 3.93
CA LEU A 273 4.31 -14.00 3.56
C LEU A 273 3.38 -14.12 4.77
N ALA A 274 3.89 -14.56 5.91
CA ALA A 274 3.13 -14.68 7.14
C ALA A 274 2.99 -13.35 7.88
N ILE A 275 3.96 -12.44 7.73
CA ILE A 275 3.87 -11.05 8.21
C ILE A 275 2.77 -10.30 7.44
N GLY A 276 2.78 -10.38 6.11
CA GLY A 276 1.78 -9.66 5.33
C GLY A 276 1.92 -9.66 3.81
N ALA A 277 3.07 -10.08 3.26
CA ALA A 277 3.24 -10.15 1.79
C ALA A 277 2.16 -11.02 1.12
N ASP A 278 1.70 -10.60 -0.04
CA ASP A 278 0.71 -11.32 -0.86
C ASP A 278 1.33 -12.51 -1.56
N ARG A 279 2.51 -12.30 -2.12
CA ARG A 279 3.26 -13.28 -2.90
C ARG A 279 4.76 -13.08 -2.73
N ALA A 280 5.49 -14.13 -3.05
CA ALA A 280 6.94 -14.15 -2.92
C ALA A 280 7.61 -14.48 -4.25
N LEU A 281 8.79 -13.91 -4.45
CA LEU A 281 9.69 -14.23 -5.55
C LEU A 281 11.05 -14.64 -4.99
N HIS A 282 11.46 -15.87 -5.27
CA HIS A 282 12.76 -16.40 -4.90
C HIS A 282 13.66 -16.44 -6.12
N ILE A 283 14.70 -15.62 -6.12
CA ILE A 283 15.79 -15.70 -7.08
C ILE A 283 16.83 -16.69 -6.53
N GLN A 284 16.64 -17.96 -6.87
CA GLN A 284 17.39 -19.07 -6.32
C GLN A 284 18.77 -19.22 -6.97
N THR A 285 19.81 -19.20 -6.14
CA THR A 285 21.19 -19.45 -6.56
C THR A 285 22.06 -19.86 -5.39
N ASP A 286 23.01 -20.77 -5.64
CA ASP A 286 24.03 -21.17 -4.66
C ASP A 286 25.32 -20.33 -4.79
N VAL A 287 25.35 -19.38 -5.73
CA VAL A 287 26.48 -18.44 -5.88
C VAL A 287 26.51 -17.49 -4.68
N GLU A 288 27.71 -17.23 -4.14
CA GLU A 288 27.90 -16.22 -3.10
C GLU A 288 27.60 -14.82 -3.67
N LEU A 289 26.55 -14.18 -3.14
CA LEU A 289 26.07 -12.91 -3.69
C LEU A 289 26.71 -11.71 -2.98
N GLN A 290 27.20 -10.77 -3.80
CA GLN A 290 27.66 -9.45 -3.37
C GLN A 290 26.58 -8.39 -3.62
N PRO A 291 26.59 -7.24 -2.92
CA PRO A 291 25.55 -6.21 -3.06
C PRO A 291 25.25 -5.80 -4.50
N LEU A 292 26.26 -5.70 -5.37
CA LEU A 292 26.08 -5.40 -6.79
C LEU A 292 25.31 -6.49 -7.56
N ALA A 293 25.59 -7.77 -7.27
CA ALA A 293 24.86 -8.87 -7.89
C ALA A 293 23.41 -8.88 -7.42
N VAL A 294 23.17 -8.69 -6.13
CA VAL A 294 21.81 -8.56 -5.56
C VAL A 294 21.07 -7.39 -6.20
N ALA A 295 21.68 -6.22 -6.31
CA ALA A 295 21.06 -5.04 -6.92
C ALA A 295 20.69 -5.27 -8.41
N LYS A 296 21.52 -5.99 -9.17
CA LYS A 296 21.18 -6.36 -10.57
C LYS A 296 20.03 -7.37 -10.65
N LEU A 297 20.00 -8.36 -9.77
CA LEU A 297 18.91 -9.34 -9.69
C LEU A 297 17.59 -8.66 -9.29
N LEU A 298 17.65 -7.74 -8.31
CA LEU A 298 16.50 -6.93 -7.90
C LEU A 298 16.04 -5.98 -9.02
N LYS A 299 16.96 -5.38 -9.79
CA LYS A 299 16.59 -4.60 -10.98
C LYS A 299 15.78 -5.43 -11.97
N ALA A 300 16.22 -6.64 -12.29
CA ALA A 300 15.47 -7.53 -13.18
C ALA A 300 14.10 -7.93 -12.59
N ALA A 301 14.02 -8.11 -11.27
CA ALA A 301 12.74 -8.33 -10.58
C ALA A 301 11.81 -7.11 -10.65
N VAL A 302 12.35 -5.90 -10.47
CA VAL A 302 11.61 -4.63 -10.58
C VAL A 302 11.09 -4.45 -12.01
N GLU A 303 11.91 -4.71 -13.02
CA GLU A 303 11.50 -4.64 -14.43
C GLU A 303 10.40 -5.66 -14.77
N ARG A 304 10.42 -6.83 -14.16
CA ARG A 304 9.37 -7.85 -14.34
C ARG A 304 8.08 -7.48 -13.63
N GLU A 305 8.15 -7.09 -12.36
CA GLU A 305 6.98 -6.95 -11.49
C GLU A 305 6.35 -5.55 -11.53
N GLN A 306 7.14 -4.55 -11.97
CA GLN A 306 6.79 -3.14 -12.08
C GLN A 306 6.25 -2.54 -10.75
N PRO A 307 6.94 -2.71 -9.60
CA PRO A 307 6.58 -2.01 -8.38
C PRO A 307 6.78 -0.49 -8.53
N GLN A 308 5.99 0.30 -7.81
CA GLN A 308 6.22 1.75 -7.73
C GLN A 308 7.10 2.12 -6.52
N LEU A 309 7.16 1.25 -5.51
CA LEU A 309 8.00 1.45 -4.34
C LEU A 309 8.74 0.16 -4.02
N VAL A 310 10.06 0.26 -3.85
CA VAL A 310 10.88 -0.84 -3.35
C VAL A 310 11.41 -0.47 -1.98
N ILE A 311 11.15 -1.32 -0.99
CA ILE A 311 11.58 -1.15 0.39
C ILE A 311 12.61 -2.24 0.72
N LEU A 312 13.77 -1.84 1.25
CA LEU A 312 14.82 -2.74 1.68
C LEU A 312 15.23 -2.42 3.12
N GLY A 313 15.86 -3.34 3.82
CA GLY A 313 16.58 -2.99 5.05
C GLY A 313 17.75 -2.04 4.77
N LYS A 314 18.10 -1.19 5.75
CA LYS A 314 19.29 -0.31 5.71
C LYS A 314 20.58 -1.07 5.39
N GLN A 315 20.78 -2.22 6.04
CA GLN A 315 21.94 -3.08 5.86
C GLN A 315 21.57 -4.52 6.22
N ALA A 316 22.39 -5.48 5.79
CA ALA A 316 22.33 -6.84 6.28
C ALA A 316 23.39 -7.05 7.36
N ILE A 317 23.01 -7.67 8.48
CA ILE A 317 23.88 -7.82 9.66
C ILE A 317 25.07 -8.79 9.48
N ASP A 318 25.14 -9.50 8.36
CA ASP A 318 26.20 -10.45 8.05
C ASP A 318 27.35 -9.83 7.26
N ASP A 319 27.04 -8.97 6.27
CA ASP A 319 28.03 -8.24 5.47
C ASP A 319 28.23 -6.78 5.93
N ASP A 320 27.29 -6.22 6.69
CA ASP A 320 27.23 -4.83 7.15
C ASP A 320 27.52 -3.79 6.05
N ALA A 321 27.21 -4.13 4.79
CA ALA A 321 27.65 -3.32 3.66
C ALA A 321 26.81 -2.04 3.50
N GLY A 322 25.50 -2.13 3.75
CA GLY A 322 24.57 -1.00 3.59
C GLY A 322 24.59 -0.38 2.19
N GLN A 323 24.68 -1.20 1.14
CA GLN A 323 24.91 -0.76 -0.25
C GLN A 323 23.77 -1.11 -1.22
N THR A 324 23.08 -2.23 -1.00
CA THR A 324 22.18 -2.84 -2.01
C THR A 324 21.07 -1.88 -2.46
N GLY A 325 20.44 -1.16 -1.53
CA GLY A 325 19.36 -0.21 -1.88
C GLY A 325 19.86 0.95 -2.74
N GLN A 326 20.99 1.55 -2.38
CA GLN A 326 21.58 2.68 -3.11
C GLN A 326 22.11 2.25 -4.49
N LEU A 327 22.69 1.06 -4.58
CA LEU A 327 23.11 0.47 -5.86
C LEU A 327 21.91 0.20 -6.77
N LEU A 328 20.80 -0.32 -6.21
CA LEU A 328 19.58 -0.56 -6.96
C LEU A 328 18.99 0.75 -7.50
N ALA A 329 18.93 1.79 -6.66
CA ALA A 329 18.49 3.13 -7.06
C ALA A 329 19.33 3.68 -8.23
N ALA A 330 20.66 3.58 -8.13
CA ALA A 330 21.57 4.02 -9.20
C ALA A 330 21.41 3.21 -10.50
N LEU A 331 21.13 1.90 -10.41
CA LEU A 331 20.94 1.05 -11.59
C LEU A 331 19.60 1.26 -12.29
N LEU A 332 18.58 1.70 -11.54
CA LEU A 332 17.25 2.02 -12.05
C LEU A 332 17.09 3.50 -12.44
N ASP A 333 18.04 4.36 -12.03
CA ASP A 333 17.93 5.81 -12.08
C ASP A 333 16.70 6.33 -11.30
N TRP A 334 16.46 5.75 -10.12
CA TRP A 334 15.32 6.10 -9.26
C TRP A 334 15.75 6.97 -8.07
N PRO A 335 14.88 7.88 -7.62
CA PRO A 335 15.09 8.60 -6.36
C PRO A 335 15.16 7.63 -5.18
N GLN A 336 15.92 8.00 -4.15
CA GLN A 336 16.13 7.17 -2.97
C GLN A 336 16.00 7.95 -1.66
N ALA A 337 15.42 7.31 -0.65
CA ALA A 337 15.47 7.74 0.74
C ALA A 337 16.08 6.63 1.61
N THR A 338 17.30 6.84 2.09
CA THR A 338 17.95 5.87 2.98
C THR A 338 17.67 6.16 4.43
N PHE A 339 17.69 5.12 5.27
CA PHE A 339 17.58 5.23 6.73
C PHE A 339 16.24 5.83 7.19
N ALA A 340 15.15 5.43 6.53
CA ALA A 340 13.81 5.91 6.81
C ALA A 340 13.35 5.52 8.22
N SER A 341 12.84 6.50 8.97
CA SER A 341 12.14 6.35 10.25
C SER A 341 10.66 6.76 10.20
N ALA A 342 10.19 7.35 9.09
CA ALA A 342 8.77 7.47 8.75
C ALA A 342 8.57 7.46 7.22
N ILE A 343 7.44 6.91 6.75
CA ILE A 343 7.07 6.87 5.32
C ILE A 343 5.60 7.27 5.19
N GLU A 344 5.33 8.28 4.35
CA GLU A 344 3.99 8.78 4.05
C GLU A 344 3.79 8.83 2.54
N ILE A 345 2.66 8.32 2.03
CA ILE A 345 2.37 8.27 0.59
C ILE A 345 1.26 9.28 0.28
N GLN A 346 1.52 10.17 -0.69
CA GLN A 346 0.56 11.19 -1.13
C GLN A 346 0.49 11.21 -2.66
N GLY A 347 -0.53 10.57 -3.22
CA GLY A 347 -0.69 10.49 -4.68
C GLY A 347 0.49 9.78 -5.34
N ASN A 348 1.30 10.53 -6.11
CA ASN A 348 2.48 10.02 -6.82
C ASN A 348 3.82 10.36 -6.13
N THR A 349 3.79 10.85 -4.90
CA THR A 349 5.00 11.15 -4.12
C THR A 349 5.05 10.33 -2.83
N VAL A 350 6.26 10.15 -2.33
CA VAL A 350 6.54 9.57 -1.02
C VAL A 350 7.37 10.55 -0.20
N THR A 351 6.86 10.92 0.96
CA THR A 351 7.56 11.74 1.95
C THR A 351 8.19 10.82 2.98
N VAL A 352 9.50 10.97 3.17
CA VAL A 352 10.30 10.10 4.06
C VAL A 352 11.07 10.94 5.06
N THR A 353 10.88 10.64 6.34
CA THR A 353 11.76 11.14 7.41
C THR A 353 12.94 10.19 7.54
N ARG A 354 14.16 10.70 7.42
CA ARG A 354 15.42 9.95 7.44
C ARG A 354 16.20 10.25 8.70
N GLU A 355 16.87 9.23 9.22
CA GLU A 355 17.87 9.34 10.27
C GLU A 355 19.22 9.74 9.66
N VAL A 356 19.78 10.85 10.13
CA VAL A 356 21.11 11.34 9.76
C VAL A 356 21.92 11.65 11.02
N ASP A 357 23.24 11.80 10.89
CA ASP A 357 24.14 11.93 12.06
C ASP A 357 23.74 13.08 13.02
N GLY A 358 23.17 14.17 12.48
CA GLY A 358 22.76 15.34 13.25
C GLY A 358 21.29 15.35 13.71
N GLY A 359 20.50 14.30 13.43
CA GLY A 359 19.08 14.25 13.73
C GLY A 359 18.26 13.68 12.58
N PHE A 360 17.27 14.43 12.11
CA PHE A 360 16.33 13.97 11.09
C PHE A 360 16.29 14.91 9.88
N GLU A 361 16.10 14.33 8.70
CA GLU A 361 15.87 15.04 7.46
C GLU A 361 14.57 14.54 6.83
N VAL A 362 13.68 15.45 6.43
CA VAL A 362 12.44 15.09 5.71
C VAL A 362 12.64 15.41 4.24
N ILE A 363 12.49 14.41 3.39
CA ILE A 363 12.60 14.56 1.93
C ILE A 363 11.36 14.01 1.24
N GLU A 364 11.00 14.62 0.12
CA GLU A 364 9.93 14.17 -0.76
C GLU A 364 10.56 13.61 -2.04
N LEU A 365 10.05 12.46 -2.50
CA LEU A 365 10.50 11.79 -3.71
C LEU A 365 9.31 11.50 -4.61
N ASP A 366 9.51 11.65 -5.92
CA ASP A 366 8.57 11.15 -6.91
C ASP A 366 8.60 9.62 -6.95
N LEU A 367 7.43 8.99 -7.09
CA LEU A 367 7.34 7.58 -7.42
C LEU A 367 7.58 7.38 -8.93
N PRO A 368 8.31 6.33 -9.34
CA PRO A 368 8.77 5.22 -8.50
C PRO A 368 10.05 5.50 -7.70
N ALA A 369 10.16 4.95 -6.48
CA ALA A 369 11.26 5.25 -5.56
C ALA A 369 11.82 4.03 -4.81
N ILE A 370 13.04 4.18 -4.29
CA ILE A 370 13.71 3.20 -3.41
C ILE A 370 13.79 3.75 -1.98
N VAL A 371 13.35 2.97 -0.99
CA VAL A 371 13.45 3.32 0.42
C VAL A 371 14.23 2.26 1.19
N THR A 372 15.17 2.67 2.05
CA THR A 372 15.82 1.76 3.00
C THR A 372 15.42 2.08 4.43
N THR A 373 15.09 1.06 5.23
CA THR A 373 14.49 1.25 6.55
C THR A 373 15.53 1.28 7.66
N ASP A 374 15.38 2.24 8.59
CA ASP A 374 16.06 2.21 9.89
C ASP A 374 15.21 1.41 10.91
N LEU A 375 15.83 0.94 11.99
CA LEU A 375 15.15 0.19 13.06
C LEU A 375 14.03 0.99 13.73
N ARG A 376 14.06 2.32 13.66
CA ARG A 376 13.07 3.21 14.29
C ARG A 376 11.77 3.36 13.50
N LEU A 377 11.70 2.85 12.25
CA LEU A 377 10.54 3.06 11.38
C LEU A 377 9.25 2.45 11.93
N ASN A 378 9.33 1.24 12.49
CA ASN A 378 8.19 0.52 13.04
C ASN A 378 8.65 -0.61 13.96
N GLU A 379 7.68 -1.29 14.57
CA GLU A 379 7.87 -2.55 15.27
C GLU A 379 7.23 -3.67 14.43
N PRO A 380 8.01 -4.67 13.97
CA PRO A 380 7.47 -5.78 13.20
C PRO A 380 6.46 -6.57 14.02
N ARG A 381 5.32 -6.90 13.44
CA ARG A 381 4.27 -7.64 14.14
C ARG A 381 4.69 -9.06 14.48
N TYR A 382 4.14 -9.59 15.56
CA TYR A 382 4.26 -11.01 15.86
C TYR A 382 3.40 -11.85 14.89
N VAL A 383 4.04 -12.85 14.27
CA VAL A 383 3.35 -13.73 13.32
C VAL A 383 2.59 -14.83 14.08
N THR A 384 1.28 -14.90 13.87
CA THR A 384 0.42 -15.91 14.50
C THR A 384 0.44 -17.25 13.75
N LEU A 385 0.16 -18.36 14.45
CA LEU A 385 0.07 -19.69 13.84
C LEU A 385 -0.91 -19.74 12.63
N PRO A 386 -2.11 -19.12 12.68
CA PRO A 386 -2.98 -19.04 11.51
C PRO A 386 -2.33 -18.36 10.30
N SER A 387 -1.59 -17.26 10.51
CA SER A 387 -0.89 -16.56 9.43
C SER A 387 0.22 -17.42 8.82
N ILE A 388 0.97 -18.17 9.63
CA ILE A 388 1.98 -19.14 9.15
C ILE A 388 1.33 -20.20 8.26
N MET A 389 0.16 -20.71 8.66
CA MET A 389 -0.57 -21.72 7.88
C MET A 389 -1.12 -21.16 6.57
N LYS A 390 -1.61 -19.91 6.56
CA LYS A 390 -2.03 -19.21 5.33
C LYS A 390 -0.84 -18.95 4.40
N ALA A 391 0.32 -18.56 4.94
CA ALA A 391 1.53 -18.27 4.17
C ALA A 391 2.05 -19.47 3.36
N LYS A 392 1.82 -20.70 3.81
CA LYS A 392 2.18 -21.92 3.05
C LYS A 392 1.39 -22.05 1.74
N LYS A 393 0.19 -21.48 1.66
CA LYS A 393 -0.68 -21.52 0.47
C LYS A 393 -0.48 -20.33 -0.46
N LYS A 394 0.17 -19.25 0.01
CA LYS A 394 0.42 -18.07 -0.81
C LYS A 394 1.40 -18.37 -1.95
N PRO A 395 1.27 -17.69 -3.11
CA PRO A 395 2.15 -17.88 -4.26
C PRO A 395 3.62 -17.61 -3.92
N LEU A 396 4.49 -18.49 -4.39
CA LEU A 396 5.94 -18.34 -4.31
C LEU A 396 6.52 -18.76 -5.66
N ASP A 397 6.93 -17.78 -6.45
CA ASP A 397 7.57 -17.98 -7.73
C ASP A 397 9.08 -18.18 -7.51
N ILE A 398 9.68 -19.12 -8.23
CA ILE A 398 11.11 -19.39 -8.17
C ILE A 398 11.70 -19.09 -9.56
N LEU A 399 12.76 -18.28 -9.58
CA LEU A 399 13.55 -17.96 -10.76
C LEU A 399 15.03 -18.17 -10.46
N THR A 400 15.82 -18.28 -11.50
CA THR A 400 17.28 -18.33 -11.45
C THR A 400 17.90 -17.07 -12.05
N PRO A 401 19.14 -16.71 -11.68
CA PRO A 401 19.86 -15.60 -12.33
C PRO A 401 19.92 -15.72 -13.86
N ALA A 402 20.03 -16.95 -14.38
CA ALA A 402 20.07 -17.23 -15.81
C ALA A 402 18.76 -16.85 -16.52
N GLU A 403 17.61 -17.16 -15.93
CA GLU A 403 16.29 -16.76 -16.47
C GLU A 403 16.07 -15.25 -16.46
N LEU A 404 16.75 -14.53 -15.56
CA LEU A 404 16.75 -13.08 -15.50
C LEU A 404 17.83 -12.43 -16.37
N GLY A 405 18.70 -13.21 -17.03
CA GLY A 405 19.81 -12.70 -17.84
C GLY A 405 20.87 -11.95 -17.03
N VAL A 406 21.01 -12.25 -15.73
CA VAL A 406 21.96 -11.58 -14.82
C VAL A 406 23.09 -12.53 -14.45
N ASP A 407 24.33 -12.07 -14.61
CA ASP A 407 25.51 -12.75 -14.10
C ASP A 407 25.71 -12.44 -12.60
N PRO A 408 25.55 -13.43 -11.70
CA PRO A 408 25.72 -13.24 -10.26
C PRO A 408 27.18 -13.36 -9.80
N ALA A 409 28.15 -13.53 -10.70
CA ALA A 409 29.53 -13.82 -10.32
C ALA A 409 30.14 -12.75 -9.39
N PRO A 410 30.81 -13.16 -8.29
CA PRO A 410 31.52 -12.27 -7.40
C PRO A 410 32.56 -11.42 -8.14
N ARG A 411 32.64 -10.14 -7.80
CA ARG A 411 33.67 -9.21 -8.30
C ARG A 411 34.80 -9.01 -7.31
N LEU A 412 34.51 -9.16 -6.02
CA LEU A 412 35.49 -9.13 -4.94
C LEU A 412 35.80 -10.56 -4.49
N LYS A 413 37.03 -10.80 -4.06
CA LYS A 413 37.44 -12.07 -3.46
C LYS A 413 37.85 -11.82 -2.02
N THR A 414 37.16 -12.45 -1.08
CA THR A 414 37.56 -12.48 0.32
C THR A 414 38.84 -13.29 0.45
N LEU A 415 39.93 -12.64 0.85
CA LEU A 415 41.22 -13.31 1.00
C LEU A 415 41.32 -14.07 2.31
N LYS A 416 40.76 -13.49 3.38
CA LYS A 416 40.89 -14.01 4.75
C LYS A 416 39.87 -13.34 5.67
N VAL A 417 39.33 -14.12 6.60
CA VAL A 417 38.50 -13.67 7.73
C VAL A 417 39.21 -14.04 9.02
N VAL A 418 39.31 -13.10 9.97
CA VAL A 418 39.93 -13.31 11.28
C VAL A 418 39.08 -12.74 12.39
N GLU A 419 39.24 -13.30 13.59
CA GLU A 419 38.64 -12.70 14.78
C GLU A 419 39.28 -11.32 15.05
N PRO A 420 38.49 -10.35 15.55
CA PRO A 420 39.02 -9.07 15.99
C PRO A 420 40.01 -9.28 17.14
N ALA A 421 40.93 -8.33 17.32
CA ALA A 421 41.88 -8.38 18.41
C ALA A 421 41.15 -8.46 19.76
N ALA A 422 41.51 -9.44 20.60
CA ALA A 422 40.95 -9.57 21.93
C ALA A 422 41.22 -8.30 22.75
N ARG A 423 40.16 -7.71 23.29
CA ARG A 423 40.28 -6.54 24.16
C ARG A 423 41.11 -6.92 25.40
N LYS A 424 42.09 -6.10 25.75
CA LYS A 424 42.85 -6.26 27.00
C LYS A 424 41.87 -6.21 28.18
N ALA A 425 42.12 -7.04 29.19
CA ALA A 425 41.31 -7.04 30.41
C ALA A 425 41.28 -5.64 31.03
N GLY A 426 40.08 -5.18 31.40
CA GLY A 426 39.89 -3.91 32.08
C GLY A 426 40.29 -3.98 33.56
N VAL A 427 40.35 -2.83 34.21
CA VAL A 427 40.65 -2.70 35.64
C VAL A 427 39.42 -2.19 36.36
N ARG A 428 39.06 -2.82 37.49
CA ARG A 428 38.05 -2.29 38.41
C ARG A 428 38.70 -1.30 39.36
N VAL A 429 38.09 -0.13 39.51
CA VAL A 429 38.59 0.94 40.40
C VAL A 429 37.71 1.04 41.64
N PRO A 430 38.28 1.39 42.81
CA PRO A 430 37.56 1.42 44.09
C PRO A 430 36.62 2.62 44.24
N ASP A 431 36.89 3.73 43.54
CA ASP A 431 36.13 4.97 43.67
C ASP A 431 36.23 5.86 42.42
N VAL A 432 35.43 6.93 42.40
CA VAL A 432 35.37 7.90 41.30
C VAL A 432 36.67 8.69 41.15
N ALA A 433 37.38 8.97 42.25
CA ALA A 433 38.63 9.71 42.20
C ALA A 433 39.71 8.90 41.44
N THR A 434 39.82 7.61 41.74
CA THR A 434 40.71 6.66 41.07
C THR A 434 40.32 6.47 39.60
N LEU A 435 39.02 6.50 39.29
CA LEU A 435 38.55 6.48 37.90
C LEU A 435 39.06 7.71 37.13
N ILE A 436 38.86 8.92 37.68
CA ILE A 436 39.27 10.17 37.05
C ILE A 436 40.79 10.21 36.87
N ASP A 437 41.55 9.80 37.89
CA ASP A 437 43.01 9.72 37.83
C ASP A 437 43.47 8.82 36.68
N LYS A 438 42.92 7.59 36.60
CA LYS A 438 43.24 6.66 35.51
C LYS A 438 42.82 7.20 34.14
N LEU A 439 41.66 7.85 34.04
CA LEU A 439 41.19 8.40 32.77
C LEU A 439 42.06 9.57 32.28
N ARG A 440 42.52 10.44 33.18
CA ARG A 440 43.37 11.59 32.86
C ARG A 440 44.83 11.19 32.61
N ASN A 441 45.40 10.39 33.49
CA ASN A 441 46.85 10.13 33.53
C ASN A 441 47.28 8.87 32.77
N GLU A 442 46.48 7.80 32.80
CA GLU A 442 46.79 6.54 32.09
C GLU A 442 46.15 6.50 30.70
N ALA A 443 44.82 6.71 30.62
CA ALA A 443 44.07 6.58 29.37
C ALA A 443 44.10 7.85 28.50
N LYS A 444 44.30 9.03 29.11
CA LYS A 444 44.37 10.36 28.44
C LYS A 444 43.15 10.68 27.57
N VAL A 445 41.96 10.42 28.10
CA VAL A 445 40.68 10.64 27.39
C VAL A 445 39.84 11.79 27.95
N ILE A 446 40.27 12.42 29.04
CA ILE A 446 39.64 13.58 29.68
C ILE A 446 40.64 14.59 30.21
#